data_AF-A0A1G9L288-F1
#
_entry.id   AF-A0A1G9L288-F1
#
_cell.length_a   1.000
_cell.length_b   1.000
_cell.length_c   1.000
_cell.angle_alpha   90.00
_cell.angle_beta   90.00
_cell.angle_gamma   90.00
#
_symmetry.space_group_name_H-M   'P 1'
#
loop_
_entity.id
_entity.type
_entity.pdbx_description
1 polymer ?
#
loop_
_entity_poly.entity_id
_entity_poly.type
_entity_poly.pdbx_seq_one_letter_code
_entity_poly.pdbx_strand_id
1 'polypeptide(L)' 'MLDYSRYSDTDLLKLFQKGDAIAYREIYDRYWQLLFRFSGKLMQDNSIAEDIVQDIIWVLSRLFRVIGSKFSYN' A
#
# COMPACT_ATOMS: atom_id res chain seq x y z
N MET A 1 -10.07 19.18 0.93
CA MET A 1 -9.17 18.03 1.16
C MET A 1 -9.83 16.85 0.46
N LEU A 2 -9.16 16.21 -0.51
CA LEU A 2 -9.75 15.10 -1.25
C LEU A 2 -9.77 13.87 -0.34
N ASP A 3 -10.97 13.34 -0.11
CA ASP A 3 -11.20 12.15 0.69
C ASP A 3 -11.44 10.98 -0.27
N TYR A 4 -10.45 10.11 -0.44
CA TYR A 4 -10.58 8.92 -1.28
C TYR A 4 -11.00 7.67 -0.50
N SER A 5 -11.44 7.81 0.77
CA SER A 5 -11.95 6.71 1.58
C SER A 5 -13.16 5.99 0.98
N ARG A 6 -13.86 6.62 0.01
CA ARG A 6 -14.99 6.03 -0.72
C ARG A 6 -14.64 5.48 -2.09
N TYR A 7 -13.41 5.69 -2.57
CA TYR A 7 -13.00 5.21 -3.88
C TYR A 7 -12.81 3.70 -3.85
N SER A 8 -13.12 3.05 -4.97
CA SER A 8 -12.82 1.63 -5.14
C SER A 8 -11.30 1.43 -5.23
N ASP A 9 -10.82 0.27 -4.85
CA ASP A 9 -9.38 -0.05 -4.98
C ASP A 9 -8.90 0.07 -6.43
N THR A 10 -9.75 -0.29 -7.39
CA THR A 10 -9.50 -0.10 -8.82
C THR A 10 -9.33 1.36 -9.22
N ASP A 11 -10.08 2.28 -8.62
CA ASP A 11 -9.98 3.71 -8.93
C ASP A 11 -8.79 4.35 -8.21
N LEU A 12 -8.51 3.93 -6.98
CA LEU A 12 -7.30 4.31 -6.26
C LEU A 12 -6.04 3.87 -7.01
N LEU A 13 -6.03 2.65 -7.57
CA LEU A 13 -4.92 2.13 -8.37
C LEU A 13 -4.72 2.93 -9.67
N LYS A 14 -5.80 3.37 -10.33
CA LYS A 14 -5.70 4.23 -11.52
C LYS A 14 -5.13 5.61 -11.18
N LEU A 15 -5.51 6.18 -10.03
CA LEU A 15 -4.99 7.46 -9.55
C LEU A 15 -3.52 7.34 -9.11
N PHE A 16 -3.19 6.24 -8.46
CA PHE A 16 -1.82 5.87 -8.10
C PHE A 16 -0.93 5.73 -9.34
N GLN A 17 -1.40 5.07 -10.41
CA GLN A 17 -0.67 4.98 -11.68
C GLN A 17 -0.42 6.34 -12.34
N LYS A 18 -1.20 7.36 -11.99
CA LYS A 18 -1.03 8.75 -12.44
C LYS A 18 -0.14 9.58 -11.50
N GLY A 19 0.40 8.98 -10.44
CA GLY A 19 1.29 9.64 -9.47
C GLY A 19 0.57 10.38 -8.33
N ASP A 20 -0.72 10.13 -8.11
CA ASP A 20 -1.46 10.76 -7.02
C ASP A 20 -1.03 10.18 -5.65
N ALA A 21 -0.31 11.01 -4.87
CA ALA A 21 0.20 10.66 -3.55
C ALA A 21 -0.90 10.44 -2.49
N ILE A 22 -2.08 11.04 -2.66
CA ILE A 22 -3.22 10.84 -1.75
C ILE A 22 -3.84 9.47 -2.00
N ALA A 23 -3.97 9.06 -3.27
CA ALA A 23 -4.43 7.72 -3.62
C ALA A 23 -3.47 6.63 -3.11
N TYR A 24 -2.16 6.89 -3.16
CA TYR A 24 -1.16 6.01 -2.56
C TYR A 24 -1.38 5.84 -1.05
N ARG A 25 -1.53 6.96 -0.32
CA ARG A 25 -1.70 6.94 1.13
C ARG A 25 -2.95 6.16 1.54
N GLU A 26 -4.05 6.35 0.82
CA GLU A 26 -5.31 5.65 1.09
C GLU A 26 -5.23 4.15 0.82
N ILE A 27 -4.49 3.71 -0.20
CA ILE A 27 -4.17 2.28 -0.40
C ILE A 27 -3.35 1.76 0.78
N TYR A 28 -2.26 2.46 1.14
CA TYR A 28 -1.40 2.05 2.25
C TYR A 28 -2.19 1.88 3.56
N ASP A 29 -2.98 2.88 3.94
CA ASP A 29 -3.73 2.87 5.21
C ASP A 29 -4.80 1.76 5.23
N ARG A 30 -5.47 1.48 4.10
CA ARG A 30 -6.46 0.38 3.99
C ARG A 30 -5.81 -0.99 4.17
N TYR A 31 -4.74 -1.26 3.43
CA TYR A 31 -4.10 -2.57 3.43
C TYR A 31 -3.30 -2.79 4.72
N TRP A 32 -2.69 -1.74 5.29
CA TRP A 32 -2.02 -1.82 6.60
C TRP A 32 -2.95 -2.29 7.70
N GLN A 33 -4.16 -1.70 7.82
CA GLN A 33 -5.12 -2.11 8.84
C GLN A 33 -5.64 -3.54 8.63
N LEU A 34 -5.84 -3.95 7.38
CA LEU A 34 -6.24 -5.31 7.06
C LEU A 34 -5.17 -6.31 7.51
N LEU A 35 -3.91 -6.02 7.19
CA LEU A 35 -2.77 -6.86 7.53
C LEU A 35 -2.52 -6.92 9.03
N PHE A 36 -2.63 -5.80 9.73
CA PHE A 36 -2.51 -5.74 11.18
C PHE A 36 -3.60 -6.57 11.88
N ARG A 37 -4.84 -6.53 11.36
CA ARG A 37 -5.93 -7.38 11.87
C ARG A 37 -5.74 -8.85 11.53
N PHE A 38 -5.20 -9.14 10.35
CA PHE A 38 -4.96 -10.50 9.90
C PHE A 38 -3.79 -11.13 10.66
N SER A 39 -2.71 -10.38 10.87
CA SER A 39 -1.57 -10.78 11.68
C SER A 39 -1.98 -11.00 13.13
N GLY A 40 -2.80 -10.11 13.72
CA GLY A 40 -3.36 -10.29 15.06
C GLY A 40 -4.24 -11.53 15.23
N LYS A 41 -4.86 -12.04 14.15
CA LYS A 41 -5.57 -13.33 14.15
C LYS A 41 -4.64 -14.54 13.93
N LEU A 42 -3.48 -14.35 13.32
CA LEU A 42 -2.43 -15.36 13.13
C LEU A 42 -1.45 -15.46 14.32
N MET A 43 -1.52 -14.52 15.28
CA MET A 43 -0.69 -14.42 16.49
C MET A 43 -0.90 -15.57 17.50
N GLN A 44 -0.78 -16.81 17.05
CA GLN A 44 -0.03 -17.80 17.83
C GLN A 44 1.46 -17.78 17.48
N ASP A 45 1.87 -17.13 16.38
CA ASP A 45 3.28 -16.96 16.03
C ASP A 45 3.56 -15.55 15.45
N ASN A 46 4.21 -14.71 16.27
CA ASN A 46 4.54 -13.33 15.93
C ASN A 46 5.57 -13.22 14.77
N SER A 47 6.35 -14.27 14.51
CA SER A 47 7.35 -14.27 13.43
C SER A 47 6.69 -14.23 12.05
N ILE A 48 5.61 -14.98 11.86
CA ILE A 48 4.87 -15.05 10.60
C ILE A 48 4.15 -13.73 10.31
N ALA A 49 3.64 -13.09 11.36
CA ALA A 49 3.04 -11.76 11.27
C ALA A 49 4.04 -10.70 10.78
N GLU A 50 5.27 -10.75 11.30
CA GLU A 50 6.34 -9.82 10.94
C GLU A 50 6.82 -10.02 9.50
N ASP A 51 7.00 -11.28 9.07
CA ASP A 51 7.39 -11.63 7.69
C ASP A 51 6.37 -11.14 6.66
N ILE A 52 5.07 -11.31 6.91
CA ILE A 52 4.01 -10.85 6.00
C ILE A 52 4.03 -9.32 5.87
N VAL A 53 4.25 -8.61 6.96
CA VAL A 53 4.33 -7.14 6.95
C VAL A 53 5.58 -6.67 6.20
N GLN A 54 6.72 -7.31 6.44
CA GLN A 54 7.99 -7.05 5.74
C GLN A 54 7.85 -7.24 4.22
N ASP A 55 7.25 -8.35 3.77
CA ASP A 55 7.05 -8.64 2.34
C ASP A 55 6.22 -7.56 1.65
N ILE A 56 5.20 -7.06 2.33
CA ILE A 56 4.29 -6.06 1.76
C ILE A 56 4.95 -4.70 1.70
N ILE A 57 5.68 -4.31 2.75
CA ILE A 57 6.51 -3.10 2.73
C ILE A 57 7.54 -3.18 1.60
N TRP A 58 8.16 -4.35 1.37
CA TRP A 58 9.13 -4.56 0.31
C TRP A 58 8.52 -4.43 -1.08
N VAL A 59 7.37 -5.06 -1.32
CA VAL A 59 6.63 -4.97 -2.60
C VAL A 59 6.20 -3.53 -2.88
N LEU A 60 5.65 -2.83 -1.88
CA LEU A 60 5.26 -1.42 -2.03
C LEU A 60 6.47 -0.53 -2.33
N SER A 61 7.58 -0.73 -1.62
CA SER A 61 8.83 -0.01 -1.86
C SER A 61 9.39 -0.24 -3.26
N ARG A 62 9.23 -1.45 -3.79
CA ARG A 62 9.61 -1.79 -5.17
C ARG A 62 8.70 -1.09 -6.18
N LEU A 63 7.39 -1.09 -5.95
CA LEU A 63 6.42 -0.36 -6.78
C LEU A 63 6.75 1.12 -6.83
N PHE A 64 7.12 1.72 -5.70
CA PHE A 64 7.61 3.10 -5.65
C PHE A 64 8.84 3.35 -6.53
N ARG A 65 9.85 2.48 -6.48
CA ARG A 65 11.06 2.65 -7.29
C ARG A 65 10.78 2.56 -8.78
N VAL A 66 9.92 1.61 -9.17
CA VAL A 66 9.54 1.40 -10.58
C VAL A 66 8.69 2.56 -11.12
N ILE A 67 7.86 3.16 -10.27
CA ILE A 67 7.04 4.30 -10.66
C ILE A 67 7.87 5.59 -10.63
N GLY A 68 8.71 5.80 -9.61
CA GLY A 68 9.59 6.96 -9.47
C GLY A 68 10.60 7.10 -10.61
N SER A 69 11.08 6.00 -11.21
CA SER A 69 11.97 6.07 -12.38
C SER A 69 11.30 6.57 -13.65
N LYS A 70 9.96 6.57 -13.74
CA LYS A 70 9.21 7.20 -14.85
C LYS A 70 9.03 8.71 -14.69
N PHE A 71 9.38 9.28 -13.54
CA PHE A 71 9.24 10.71 -13.24
C PHE A 71 10.55 11.52 -13.38
N SER A 72 11.68 10.90 -13.77
CA SER A 72 12.95 11.62 -13.97
C SER A 72 13.24 12.05 -15.43
N TYR A 73 12.25 11.95 -16.33
CA TYR A 73 12.34 12.56 -17.67
C TYR A 73 11.03 13.27 -18.00
N ASN A 74 10.85 14.46 -17.42
CA ASN A 74 10.19 15.60 -18.06
C ASN A 74 10.56 16.87 -17.29
#